data_AF-A0A8T3MHB8-F1
#
_entry.id   AF-A0A8T3MHB8-F1
#
_cell.length_a   1.000
_cell.length_b   1.000
_cell.length_c   1.000
_cell.angle_alpha   90.00
_cell.angle_beta   90.00
_cell.angle_gamma   90.00
#
_symmetry.space_group_name_H-M   'P 1'
#
loop_
_entity.id
_entity.type
_entity.pdbx_description
1 polymer ?
#
loop_
_entity_poly.entity_id
_entity_poly.type
_entity_poly.pdbx_seq_one_letter_code
_entity_poly.pdbx_strand_id
1 'polypeptide(L)'
;MMMSILFPALFLGLLVALAVVFFQRRESLDLTPRGLLRSYLYLASLAGIVTLAIGLGSLTNYGLASAFGTHVIYGGTPVPAMAPACAPGDPRCPGLTEEQQELQRRNAKEQTVRRQDEDLLRGITFTAFGLLVWGAHWAARRGLGTDEAGSGMRRAYFMLGTVTFGLVTVVMLPTGAYQALSAAVLPTSPFMYRQPADSLGGGLAALPIWLAFLWLFLKEFRGPGARRADRPPPLEPVGVGAALVRPPDTRSAGAAAVPPEER
;
A
#
# COMPACT_ATOMS: atom_id res chain seq x y z
N MET A 1 18.06 -9.14 13.50
CA MET A 1 16.65 -9.14 13.94
C MET A 1 16.09 -7.75 14.21
N MET A 2 16.82 -6.80 14.81
CA MET A 2 16.30 -5.42 14.99
C MET A 2 16.02 -4.69 13.66
N MET A 3 16.89 -4.80 12.66
CA MET A 3 16.67 -4.15 11.35
C MET A 3 15.45 -4.69 10.57
N SER A 4 15.07 -5.96 10.76
CA SER A 4 13.93 -6.55 10.04
C SER A 4 12.58 -6.09 10.57
N ILE A 5 12.51 -5.57 11.80
CA ILE A 5 11.31 -4.97 12.39
C ILE A 5 11.31 -3.45 12.16
N LEU A 6 12.49 -2.84 12.22
CA LEU A 6 12.68 -1.40 12.01
C LEU A 6 12.22 -0.96 10.62
N PHE A 7 12.51 -1.71 9.56
CA PHE A 7 12.15 -1.31 8.20
C PHE A 7 10.63 -1.29 7.95
N PRO A 8 9.85 -2.34 8.27
CA PRO A 8 8.39 -2.27 8.18
C PRO A 8 7.79 -1.27 9.17
N ALA A 9 8.37 -1.09 10.35
CA ALA A 9 7.92 -0.06 11.30
C ALA A 9 8.18 1.37 10.80
N LEU A 10 9.33 1.63 10.16
CA LEU A 10 9.67 2.90 9.52
C LEU A 10 8.78 3.16 8.31
N PHE A 11 8.53 2.14 7.50
CA PHE A 11 7.63 2.24 6.35
C PHE A 11 6.20 2.54 6.81
N LEU A 12 5.70 1.83 7.83
CA LEU A 12 4.41 2.10 8.44
C LEU A 12 4.37 3.50 9.07
N GLY A 13 5.44 3.90 9.77
CA GLY A 13 5.60 5.24 10.35
C GLY A 13 5.61 6.35 9.29
N LEU A 14 6.26 6.12 8.14
CA LEU A 14 6.27 7.02 7.01
C LEU A 14 4.88 7.13 6.37
N LEU A 15 4.16 6.01 6.24
CA LEU A 15 2.79 6.00 5.74
C LEU A 15 1.85 6.77 6.67
N VAL A 16 1.98 6.57 7.99
CA VAL A 16 1.22 7.33 8.98
C VAL A 16 1.61 8.82 8.92
N ALA A 17 2.89 9.15 8.80
CA ALA A 17 3.34 10.53 8.70
C ALA A 17 2.82 11.21 7.41
N LEU A 18 2.85 10.52 6.27
CA LEU A 18 2.29 10.99 5.01
C LEU A 18 0.78 11.19 5.12
N ALA A 19 0.07 10.25 5.72
CA ALA A 19 -1.36 10.37 5.99
C ALA A 19 -1.63 11.61 6.86
N VAL A 20 -0.92 11.76 7.98
CA VAL A 20 -1.08 12.89 8.92
C VAL A 20 -0.78 14.23 8.26
N VAL A 21 0.34 14.36 7.54
CA VAL A 21 0.70 15.60 6.83
C VAL A 21 -0.32 15.92 5.74
N PHE A 22 -0.85 14.91 5.05
CA PHE A 22 -1.89 15.10 4.04
C PHE A 22 -3.20 15.56 4.66
N PHE A 23 -3.60 14.98 5.80
CA PHE A 23 -4.81 15.36 6.53
C PHE A 23 -4.71 16.75 7.16
N GLN A 24 -3.55 17.13 7.71
CA GLN A 24 -3.36 18.45 8.34
C GLN A 24 -3.43 19.62 7.35
N ARG A 25 -3.08 19.41 6.08
CA ARG A 25 -2.98 20.50 5.09
C ARG A 25 -4.27 20.83 4.36
N ARG A 26 -5.32 19.99 4.44
CA ARG A 26 -6.43 20.04 3.47
C ARG A 26 -7.81 20.26 4.08
N GLU A 27 -8.10 19.78 5.29
CA GLU A 27 -9.41 19.98 5.95
C GLU A 27 -9.24 20.05 7.48
N SER A 28 -10.04 20.86 8.17
CA SER A 28 -10.18 20.78 9.64
C SER A 28 -10.57 19.35 10.00
N LEU A 29 -9.71 18.63 10.72
CA LEU A 29 -10.04 17.29 11.20
C LEU A 29 -11.39 17.36 11.91
N ASP A 30 -12.38 16.66 11.36
CA ASP A 30 -13.68 16.54 11.99
C ASP A 30 -13.53 15.59 13.19
N LEU A 31 -13.14 16.18 14.33
CA LEU A 31 -12.93 15.48 15.60
C LEU A 31 -14.24 15.03 16.24
N THR A 32 -15.36 15.17 15.53
CA THR A 32 -16.61 14.56 15.95
C THR A 32 -16.44 13.03 16.03
N PRO A 33 -17.18 12.35 16.93
CA PRO A 33 -17.14 10.89 17.04
C PRO A 33 -17.38 10.17 15.71
N ARG A 34 -18.23 10.76 14.85
CA ARG A 34 -18.53 10.21 13.51
C ARG A 34 -17.35 10.35 12.55
N GLY A 35 -16.63 11.47 12.57
CA GLY A 35 -15.42 11.67 11.77
C GLY A 35 -14.28 10.75 12.21
N LEU A 36 -14.09 10.57 13.52
CA LEU A 36 -13.10 9.65 14.09
C LEU A 36 -13.40 8.19 13.72
N LEU A 37 -14.64 7.74 13.86
CA LEU A 37 -15.05 6.38 13.46
C LEU A 37 -14.77 6.13 11.97
N ARG A 38 -15.15 7.08 11.11
CA ARG A 38 -14.85 6.97 9.66
C ARG A 38 -13.35 6.84 9.41
N SER A 39 -12.55 7.68 10.06
CA SER A 39 -11.09 7.66 9.93
C SER A 39 -10.50 6.31 10.31
N TYR A 40 -10.92 5.79 11.46
CA TYR A 40 -10.56 4.45 11.91
C TYR A 40 -10.92 3.39 10.85
N LEU A 41 -12.14 3.39 10.31
CA LEU A 41 -12.57 2.39 9.33
C LEU A 41 -11.76 2.45 8.02
N TYR A 42 -11.39 3.65 7.55
CA TYR A 42 -10.54 3.79 6.36
C TYR A 42 -9.12 3.28 6.62
N LEU A 43 -8.52 3.64 7.75
CA LEU A 43 -7.19 3.18 8.13
C LEU A 43 -7.14 1.67 8.36
N ALA A 44 -8.10 1.12 9.09
CA ALA A 44 -8.19 -0.31 9.35
C ALA A 44 -8.45 -1.11 8.06
N SER A 45 -9.26 -0.59 7.14
CA SER A 45 -9.42 -1.20 5.82
C SER A 45 -8.14 -1.19 5.00
N LEU A 46 -7.37 -0.08 5.04
CA LEU A 46 -6.08 0.00 4.36
C LEU A 46 -5.08 -0.99 4.97
N ALA A 47 -5.02 -1.08 6.31
CA ALA A 47 -4.20 -2.06 7.02
C ALA A 47 -4.57 -3.50 6.62
N GLY A 48 -5.86 -3.80 6.47
CA GLY A 48 -6.33 -5.09 5.94
C GLY A 48 -5.79 -5.39 4.54
N ILE A 49 -5.74 -4.40 3.64
CA ILE A 49 -5.17 -4.56 2.30
C ILE A 49 -3.65 -4.75 2.36
N VAL A 50 -2.94 -4.05 3.24
CA VAL A 50 -1.50 -4.23 3.44
C VAL A 50 -1.21 -5.66 3.91
N THR A 51 -1.94 -6.15 4.91
CA THR A 51 -1.86 -7.54 5.39
C THR A 51 -2.16 -8.54 4.27
N LEU A 52 -3.19 -8.27 3.47
CA LEU A 52 -3.53 -9.08 2.30
C LEU A 52 -2.39 -9.10 1.28
N ALA A 53 -1.77 -7.95 0.98
CA ALA A 53 -0.66 -7.86 0.04
C ALA A 53 0.57 -8.65 0.51
N ILE A 54 0.86 -8.64 1.82
CA ILE A 54 1.93 -9.46 2.42
C ILE A 54 1.64 -10.96 2.23
N GLY A 55 0.38 -11.37 2.48
CA GLY A 55 -0.07 -12.74 2.26
C GLY A 55 0.07 -13.17 0.80
N LEU A 56 -0.43 -12.35 -0.13
CA LEU A 56 -0.33 -12.59 -1.58
C LEU A 56 1.13 -12.64 -2.06
N GLY A 57 2.01 -11.79 -1.50
CA GLY A 57 3.44 -11.83 -1.80
C GLY A 57 4.08 -13.17 -1.41
N SER A 58 3.74 -13.68 -0.23
CA SER A 58 4.24 -14.98 0.26
C SER A 58 3.70 -16.14 -0.57
N LEU A 59 2.40 -16.11 -0.93
CA LEU A 59 1.80 -17.10 -1.85
C LEU A 59 2.43 -17.06 -3.25
N THR A 60 2.79 -15.87 -3.72
CA THR A 60 3.46 -15.71 -5.01
C THR A 60 4.86 -16.30 -4.96
N ASN A 61 5.63 -16.07 -3.89
CA ASN A 61 6.94 -16.72 -3.70
C ASN A 61 6.81 -18.25 -3.66
N TYR A 62 5.84 -18.78 -2.90
CA TYR A 62 5.54 -20.21 -2.87
C TYR A 62 5.22 -20.77 -4.28
N GLY A 63 4.34 -20.09 -5.03
CA GLY A 63 3.94 -20.50 -6.37
C GLY A 63 5.07 -20.40 -7.40
N LEU A 64 5.90 -19.37 -7.31
CA LEU A 64 7.09 -19.24 -8.16
C LEU A 64 8.12 -20.33 -7.82
N ALA A 65 8.34 -20.62 -6.54
CA ALA A 65 9.26 -21.66 -6.11
C ALA A 65 8.80 -23.06 -6.52
N SER A 66 7.49 -23.33 -6.52
CA SER A 66 6.94 -24.60 -7.01
C SER A 66 7.03 -24.75 -8.52
N ALA A 67 6.91 -23.65 -9.28
CA ALA A 67 6.98 -23.66 -10.73
C ALA A 67 8.42 -23.68 -11.29
N PHE A 68 9.32 -22.86 -10.71
CA PHE A 68 10.67 -22.62 -11.23
C PHE A 68 11.78 -23.25 -10.36
N GLY A 69 11.43 -23.84 -9.22
CA GLY A 69 12.35 -24.44 -8.27
C GLY A 69 12.72 -23.50 -7.12
N THR A 70 12.92 -24.09 -5.94
CA THR A 70 13.20 -23.37 -4.68
C THR A 70 14.51 -22.56 -4.73
N HIS A 71 15.47 -22.97 -5.55
CA HIS A 71 16.78 -22.34 -5.68
C HIS A 71 16.75 -21.00 -6.44
N VAL A 72 15.72 -20.75 -7.27
CA VAL A 72 15.56 -19.47 -7.98
C VAL A 72 15.01 -18.41 -7.04
N ILE A 73 14.06 -18.79 -6.18
CA ILE A 73 13.37 -17.86 -5.28
C ILE A 73 14.13 -17.71 -3.97
N TYR A 74 14.47 -18.81 -3.29
CA TYR A 74 15.10 -18.78 -1.96
C TYR A 74 16.63 -18.80 -2.00
N GLY A 75 17.22 -18.84 -3.21
CA GLY A 75 18.66 -18.89 -3.41
C GLY A 75 19.28 -20.22 -2.96
N GLY A 76 20.59 -20.18 -2.71
CA GLY A 76 21.35 -21.30 -2.18
C GLY A 76 22.28 -20.82 -1.07
N THR A 77 22.50 -21.66 -0.05
CA THR A 77 23.59 -21.41 0.88
C THR A 77 24.91 -21.60 0.13
N PRO A 78 25.87 -20.67 0.26
CA PRO A 78 27.18 -20.93 -0.27
C PRO A 78 27.71 -22.12 0.54
N VAL A 79 28.19 -23.17 -0.14
CA VAL A 79 29.08 -24.10 0.54
C VAL A 79 30.22 -23.21 1.05
N PRO A 80 30.45 -23.13 2.38
CA PRO A 80 31.50 -22.27 2.87
C PRO A 80 32.75 -22.63 2.09
N ALA A 81 33.38 -21.63 1.47
CA ALA A 81 34.71 -21.79 0.92
C ALA A 81 35.66 -21.99 2.10
N MET A 82 35.62 -23.18 2.70
CA MET A 82 36.80 -23.74 3.35
C MET A 82 37.76 -24.13 2.23
N ALA A 83 38.25 -23.12 1.53
CA ALA A 83 39.52 -23.20 0.86
C ALA A 83 40.37 -22.06 1.40
N PRO A 84 40.80 -22.10 2.68
CA PRO A 84 41.95 -21.31 3.06
C PRO A 84 43.16 -22.02 2.43
N ALA A 85 43.65 -21.53 1.29
CA ALA A 85 45.07 -21.54 0.90
C ALA A 85 45.89 -22.84 1.07
N CYS A 86 45.27 -24.02 1.03
CA CYS A 86 45.96 -25.28 1.27
C CYS A 86 46.17 -26.04 -0.04
N ALA A 87 47.38 -26.53 -0.23
CA ALA A 87 47.69 -27.44 -1.33
C ALA A 87 46.87 -28.74 -1.18
N PRO A 88 46.49 -29.40 -2.29
CA PRO A 88 45.82 -30.70 -2.24
C PRO A 88 46.63 -31.68 -1.36
N GLY A 89 46.03 -32.17 -0.27
CA GLY A 89 46.66 -33.15 0.63
C GLY A 89 47.41 -32.60 1.86
N ASP A 90 47.28 -31.31 2.21
CA ASP A 90 47.88 -30.78 3.44
C ASP A 90 47.20 -31.34 4.71
N PRO A 91 47.90 -32.13 5.56
CA PRO A 91 47.34 -32.70 6.78
C PRO A 91 47.00 -31.66 7.86
N ARG A 92 47.44 -30.40 7.72
CA ARG A 92 47.15 -29.30 8.67
C ARG A 92 45.80 -28.64 8.41
N CYS A 93 45.15 -28.97 7.28
CA CYS A 93 43.85 -28.44 6.91
C CYS A 93 42.98 -29.57 6.36
N PRO A 94 42.40 -30.41 7.24
CA PRO A 94 41.44 -31.40 6.79
C PRO A 94 40.28 -30.67 6.11
N GLY A 95 40.12 -30.87 4.80
CA GLY A 95 38.92 -30.45 4.08
C GLY A 95 37.70 -31.12 4.70
N LEU A 96 36.50 -30.59 4.43
CA LEU A 96 35.28 -31.27 4.83
C LEU A 96 35.30 -32.71 4.30
N THR A 97 35.07 -33.68 5.18
CA THR A 97 34.87 -35.08 4.77
C THR A 97 33.67 -35.18 3.84
N GLU A 98 33.64 -36.18 2.95
CA GLU A 98 32.51 -36.38 2.03
C GLU A 98 31.17 -36.44 2.79
N GLU A 99 31.15 -37.09 3.95
CA GLU A 99 29.99 -37.15 4.85
C GLU A 99 29.53 -35.76 5.31
N GLN A 100 30.46 -34.88 5.71
CA GLN A 100 30.13 -33.52 6.11
C GLN A 100 29.61 -32.68 4.93
N GLN A 101 30.13 -32.89 3.72
CA GLN A 101 29.65 -32.20 2.52
C GLN A 101 28.24 -32.64 2.16
N GLU A 102 27.93 -33.94 2.24
CA GLU A 102 26.58 -34.46 2.03
C GLU A 102 25.60 -33.92 3.07
N LEU A 103 25.99 -33.89 4.35
CA LEU A 103 25.16 -33.32 5.42
C LEU A 103 24.86 -31.85 5.17
N GLN A 104 25.84 -31.05 4.73
CA GLN A 104 25.61 -29.65 4.36
C GLN A 104 24.63 -29.49 3.20
N ARG A 105 24.75 -30.31 2.14
CA ARG A 105 23.81 -30.29 1.00
C ARG A 105 22.40 -30.67 1.44
N ARG A 106 22.25 -31.66 2.32
CA ARG A 106 20.96 -32.05 2.90
C ARG A 106 20.35 -30.91 3.72
N ASN A 107 21.13 -30.31 4.62
CA ASN A 107 20.67 -29.20 5.47
C ASN A 107 20.25 -27.97 4.63
N ALA A 108 21.00 -27.65 3.58
CA ALA A 108 20.66 -26.56 2.66
C ALA A 108 19.32 -26.81 1.95
N LYS A 109 19.13 -28.03 1.45
CA LYS A 109 17.87 -28.45 0.83
C LYS A 109 16.72 -28.36 1.82
N GLU A 110 16.88 -28.89 3.03
CA GLU A 110 15.86 -28.85 4.08
C GLU A 110 15.48 -27.42 4.47
N GLN A 111 16.47 -26.51 4.58
CA GLN A 111 16.20 -25.09 4.86
C GLN A 111 15.36 -24.42 3.77
N THR A 112 15.62 -24.70 2.49
CA THR A 112 14.83 -24.12 1.39
C THR A 112 13.40 -24.65 1.34
N VAL A 113 13.21 -25.95 1.62
CA VAL A 113 11.88 -26.56 1.75
C VAL A 113 11.12 -25.94 2.92
N ARG A 114 11.77 -25.81 4.09
CA ARG A 114 11.16 -25.19 5.26
C ARG A 114 10.73 -23.74 5.00
N ARG A 115 11.54 -22.94 4.31
CA ARG A 115 11.17 -21.57 3.92
C ARG A 115 9.95 -21.55 3.00
N GLN A 116 9.87 -22.50 2.07
CA GLN A 116 8.72 -22.63 1.18
C GLN A 116 7.44 -22.92 1.97
N ASP A 117 7.49 -23.82 2.94
CA ASP A 117 6.34 -24.16 3.80
C ASP A 117 5.96 -22.98 4.72
N GLU A 118 6.95 -22.25 5.24
CA GLU A 118 6.72 -21.03 6.01
C GLU A 118 6.03 -19.94 5.18
N ASP A 119 6.43 -19.76 3.92
CA ASP A 119 5.79 -18.80 3.00
C ASP A 119 4.38 -19.23 2.60
N LEU A 120 4.11 -20.53 2.47
CA LEU A 120 2.76 -21.05 2.26
C LEU A 120 1.85 -20.73 3.47
N LEU A 121 2.31 -21.08 4.68
CA LEU A 121 1.54 -20.86 5.91
C LEU A 121 1.32 -19.36 6.17
N ARG A 122 2.37 -18.55 6.02
CA ARG A 122 2.27 -17.08 6.10
C ARG A 122 1.33 -16.54 5.04
N GLY A 123 1.44 -17.05 3.81
CA GLY A 123 0.61 -16.64 2.69
C GLY A 123 -0.88 -16.86 2.95
N ILE A 124 -1.25 -18.07 3.36
CA ILE A 124 -2.65 -18.41 3.67
C ILE A 124 -3.18 -17.58 4.84
N THR A 125 -2.44 -17.52 5.94
CA THR A 125 -2.88 -16.83 7.16
C THR A 125 -3.05 -15.32 6.92
N PHE A 126 -2.04 -14.63 6.38
CA PHE A 126 -2.12 -13.19 6.12
C PHE A 126 -3.16 -12.84 5.06
N THR A 127 -3.35 -13.68 4.04
CA THR A 127 -4.40 -13.46 3.03
C THR A 127 -5.79 -13.59 3.66
N ALA A 128 -6.03 -14.64 4.45
CA ALA A 128 -7.31 -14.86 5.11
C ALA A 128 -7.66 -13.74 6.10
N PHE A 129 -6.74 -13.41 7.01
CA PHE A 129 -6.94 -12.32 7.97
C PHE A 129 -7.01 -10.96 7.29
N GLY A 130 -6.19 -10.71 6.27
CA GLY A 130 -6.23 -9.48 5.47
C GLY A 130 -7.59 -9.28 4.80
N LEU A 131 -8.14 -10.32 4.17
CA LEU A 131 -9.48 -10.29 3.57
C LEU A 131 -10.58 -10.09 4.61
N LEU A 132 -10.51 -10.79 5.75
CA LEU A 132 -11.49 -10.64 6.83
C LEU A 132 -11.50 -9.21 7.37
N VAL A 133 -10.34 -8.67 7.72
CA VAL A 133 -10.20 -7.31 8.24
C VAL A 133 -10.63 -6.29 7.18
N TRP A 134 -10.12 -6.40 5.95
CA TRP A 134 -10.50 -5.49 4.88
C TRP A 134 -12.00 -5.55 4.61
N GLY A 135 -12.57 -6.74 4.47
CA GLY A 135 -13.97 -6.99 4.15
C GLY A 135 -14.92 -6.47 5.25
N ALA A 136 -14.64 -6.76 6.52
CA ALA A 136 -15.43 -6.29 7.64
C ALA A 136 -15.47 -4.75 7.70
N HIS A 137 -14.31 -4.10 7.58
CA HIS A 137 -14.24 -2.64 7.62
C HIS A 137 -14.81 -2.00 6.35
N TRP A 138 -14.65 -2.65 5.20
CA TRP A 138 -15.25 -2.21 3.95
C TRP A 138 -16.79 -2.29 4.02
N ALA A 139 -17.37 -3.36 4.58
CA ALA A 139 -18.81 -3.49 4.80
C ALA A 139 -19.33 -2.44 5.81
N ALA A 140 -18.62 -2.24 6.93
CA ALA A 140 -18.97 -1.23 7.92
C ALA A 140 -19.03 0.19 7.33
N ARG A 141 -18.09 0.55 6.45
CA ARG A 141 -18.13 1.84 5.74
C ARG A 141 -19.38 1.99 4.86
N ARG A 142 -19.69 0.98 4.04
CA ARG A 142 -20.91 1.02 3.19
C ARG A 142 -22.19 1.16 4.02
N GLY A 143 -22.21 0.70 5.27
CA GLY A 143 -23.35 0.85 6.17
C GLY A 143 -23.58 2.26 6.74
N LEU A 144 -22.61 3.18 6.65
CA LEU A 144 -22.67 4.50 7.30
C LEU A 144 -23.36 5.63 6.49
N GLY A 145 -23.93 5.32 5.32
CA GLY A 145 -24.78 6.23 4.52
C GLY A 145 -24.07 7.05 3.43
N THR A 146 -24.86 7.66 2.53
CA THR A 146 -24.51 8.10 1.15
C THR A 146 -23.66 9.37 0.98
N ASP A 147 -23.23 10.05 2.05
CA ASP A 147 -22.35 11.24 1.94
C ASP A 147 -20.88 10.91 1.62
N GLU A 148 -20.56 9.64 1.32
CA GLU A 148 -19.20 9.19 0.99
C GLU A 148 -18.76 9.47 -0.45
N ALA A 149 -19.70 9.77 -1.35
CA ALA A 149 -19.38 10.06 -2.75
C ALA A 149 -18.79 11.47 -2.86
N GLY A 150 -17.45 11.55 -2.96
CA GLY A 150 -16.72 12.82 -3.13
C GLY A 150 -16.07 13.39 -1.87
N SER A 151 -16.10 12.68 -0.73
CA SER A 151 -15.43 13.17 0.49
C SER A 151 -13.91 13.21 0.36
N GLY A 152 -13.27 14.21 0.97
CA GLY A 152 -11.81 14.32 1.04
C GLY A 152 -11.14 13.06 1.59
N MET A 153 -11.81 12.40 2.54
CA MET A 153 -11.34 11.17 3.18
C MET A 153 -11.17 10.00 2.21
N ARG A 154 -12.14 9.80 1.32
CA ARG A 154 -12.08 8.74 0.31
C ARG A 154 -10.96 8.99 -0.70
N ARG A 155 -10.77 10.26 -1.09
CA ARG A 155 -9.67 10.68 -1.96
C ARG A 155 -8.31 10.45 -1.30
N ALA A 156 -8.18 10.79 -0.02
CA ALA A 156 -6.98 10.55 0.77
C ALA A 156 -6.66 9.04 0.86
N TYR A 157 -7.66 8.21 1.13
CA TYR A 157 -7.52 6.75 1.16
C TYR A 157 -7.00 6.20 -0.18
N PHE A 158 -7.58 6.63 -1.31
CA PHE A 158 -7.11 6.17 -2.61
C PHE A 158 -5.70 6.68 -2.94
N MET A 159 -5.43 7.96 -2.67
CA MET A 159 -4.11 8.55 -2.89
C MET A 159 -3.03 7.83 -2.07
N LEU A 160 -3.30 7.58 -0.79
CA LEU A 160 -2.38 6.89 0.10
C LEU A 160 -2.12 5.46 -0.39
N GLY A 161 -3.16 4.71 -0.76
CA GLY A 161 -3.01 3.39 -1.36
C GLY A 161 -2.19 3.43 -2.64
N THR A 162 -2.48 4.35 -3.56
CA THR A 162 -1.71 4.51 -4.81
C THR A 162 -0.24 4.81 -4.56
N VAL A 163 0.09 5.73 -3.65
CA VAL A 163 1.49 6.07 -3.33
C VAL A 163 2.19 4.89 -2.66
N THR A 164 1.52 4.25 -1.69
CA THR A 164 2.08 3.12 -0.93
C THR A 164 2.42 1.95 -1.84
N PHE A 165 1.43 1.43 -2.56
CA PHE A 165 1.63 0.25 -3.41
C PHE A 165 2.45 0.60 -4.64
N GLY A 166 2.35 1.82 -5.16
CA GLY A 166 3.20 2.28 -6.26
C GLY A 166 4.68 2.29 -5.89
N LEU A 167 5.04 2.83 -4.73
CA LEU A 167 6.43 2.83 -4.25
C LEU A 167 6.95 1.40 -4.04
N VAL A 168 6.15 0.54 -3.42
CA VAL A 168 6.49 -0.88 -3.22
C VAL A 168 6.73 -1.56 -4.57
N THR A 169 5.84 -1.39 -5.55
CA THR A 169 5.99 -1.98 -6.88
C THR A 169 7.23 -1.46 -7.60
N VAL A 170 7.47 -0.13 -7.59
CA VAL A 170 8.63 0.48 -8.29
C VAL A 170 9.97 0.02 -7.70
N VAL A 171 10.04 -0.25 -6.40
CA VAL A 171 11.28 -0.73 -5.76
C VAL A 171 11.42 -2.24 -5.89
N MET A 172 10.39 -3.00 -5.50
CA MET A 172 10.49 -4.45 -5.36
C MET A 172 10.44 -5.18 -6.70
N LEU A 173 9.62 -4.71 -7.66
CA LEU A 173 9.44 -5.44 -8.92
C LEU A 173 10.71 -5.44 -9.79
N PRO A 174 11.40 -4.30 -10.04
CA PRO A 174 12.64 -4.32 -10.81
C PRO A 174 13.75 -5.07 -10.08
N THR A 175 13.84 -4.91 -8.76
CA THR A 175 14.84 -5.61 -7.93
C THR A 175 14.64 -7.13 -8.00
N GLY A 176 13.41 -7.60 -7.82
CA GLY A 176 13.07 -9.02 -7.88
C GLY A 176 13.22 -9.61 -9.27
N ALA A 177 12.85 -8.85 -10.31
CA ALA A 177 13.04 -9.26 -11.69
C ALA A 177 14.54 -9.42 -12.03
N TYR A 178 15.37 -8.47 -11.61
CA TYR A 178 16.82 -8.58 -11.76
C TYR A 178 17.38 -9.80 -11.01
N GLN A 179 16.98 -10.00 -9.75
CA GLN A 179 17.41 -11.16 -8.94
C GLN A 179 17.03 -12.48 -9.62
N ALA A 180 15.78 -12.64 -10.04
CA ALA A 180 15.31 -13.85 -10.70
C ALA A 180 16.00 -14.09 -12.05
N LEU A 181 16.18 -13.04 -12.87
CA LEU A 181 16.87 -13.15 -14.16
C LEU A 181 18.36 -13.47 -13.97
N SER A 182 19.00 -12.84 -13.00
CA SER A 182 20.41 -13.12 -12.66
C SER A 182 20.57 -14.59 -12.25
N ALA A 183 19.63 -15.13 -11.48
CA ALA A 183 19.60 -16.53 -11.13
C ALA A 183 19.37 -17.42 -12.36
N ALA A 184 18.45 -17.07 -13.26
CA ALA A 184 18.14 -17.90 -14.41
C ALA A 184 19.25 -17.93 -15.49
N VAL A 185 19.94 -16.80 -15.70
CA VAL A 185 20.84 -16.61 -16.86
C VAL A 185 22.31 -16.82 -16.51
N LEU A 186 22.76 -16.40 -15.33
CA LEU A 186 24.18 -16.42 -15.00
C LEU A 186 24.62 -17.82 -14.53
N PRO A 187 25.71 -18.38 -15.09
CA PRO A 187 26.27 -19.63 -14.61
C PRO A 187 26.80 -19.44 -13.19
N THR A 188 26.32 -20.26 -12.27
CA THR A 188 26.71 -20.18 -10.87
C THR A 188 27.89 -21.10 -10.56
N SER A 189 28.95 -20.51 -10.01
CA SER A 189 30.00 -21.25 -9.30
C SER A 189 29.43 -21.81 -7.99
N PRO A 190 29.73 -23.06 -7.61
CA PRO A 190 29.29 -23.66 -6.34
C PRO A 190 29.84 -22.92 -5.10
N PHE A 191 30.80 -22.01 -5.28
CA PHE A 191 31.40 -21.21 -4.23
C PHE A 191 30.82 -19.80 -4.12
N MET A 192 29.88 -19.42 -4.99
CA MET A 192 29.24 -18.09 -4.94
C MET A 192 27.86 -18.14 -4.28
N TYR A 193 27.63 -17.18 -3.38
CA TYR A 193 26.32 -16.96 -2.77
C TYR A 193 25.30 -16.55 -3.83
N ARG A 194 24.19 -17.28 -3.93
CA ARG A 194 23.07 -16.89 -4.79
C ARG A 194 22.10 -16.03 -3.97
N GLN A 195 21.95 -14.76 -4.36
CA GLN A 195 20.96 -13.90 -3.75
C GLN A 195 19.55 -14.44 -4.01
N PRO A 196 18.70 -14.53 -2.98
CA PRO A 196 17.31 -14.93 -3.15
C PRO A 196 16.51 -13.82 -3.87
N ALA A 197 15.54 -14.22 -4.69
CA ALA A 197 14.60 -13.34 -5.37
C ALA A 197 13.37 -13.01 -4.50
N ASP A 198 13.56 -12.87 -3.18
CA ASP A 198 12.49 -12.69 -2.18
C ASP A 198 11.60 -11.47 -2.45
N SER A 199 12.13 -10.48 -3.18
CA SER A 199 11.42 -9.25 -3.50
C SER A 199 10.43 -9.38 -4.66
N LEU A 200 10.56 -10.42 -5.50
CA LEU A 200 9.74 -10.61 -6.69
C LEU A 200 8.26 -10.86 -6.35
N GLY A 201 7.97 -11.75 -5.40
CA GLY A 201 6.59 -12.04 -4.99
C GLY A 201 5.87 -10.82 -4.43
N GLY A 202 6.56 -10.03 -3.60
CA GLY A 202 6.02 -8.77 -3.07
C GLY A 202 5.70 -7.75 -4.17
N GLY A 203 6.62 -7.58 -5.14
CA GLY A 203 6.41 -6.68 -6.28
C GLY A 203 5.23 -7.10 -7.17
N LEU A 204 5.14 -8.40 -7.48
CA LEU A 204 4.05 -8.96 -8.29
C LEU A 204 2.70 -8.90 -7.58
N ALA A 205 2.65 -9.12 -6.27
CA ALA A 205 1.42 -8.99 -5.48
C ALA A 205 0.97 -7.53 -5.34
N ALA A 206 1.89 -6.59 -5.18
CA ALA A 206 1.59 -5.17 -5.04
C ALA A 206 1.10 -4.54 -6.35
N LEU A 207 1.61 -4.99 -7.50
CA LEU A 207 1.29 -4.44 -8.83
C LEU A 207 -0.22 -4.36 -9.13
N PRO A 208 -1.02 -5.45 -9.05
CA PRO A 208 -2.46 -5.38 -9.33
C PRO A 208 -3.21 -4.50 -8.33
N ILE A 209 -2.77 -4.48 -7.07
CA ILE A 209 -3.36 -3.63 -6.02
C ILE A 209 -3.11 -2.16 -6.34
N TRP A 210 -1.87 -1.81 -6.69
CA TRP A 210 -1.51 -0.45 -7.11
C TRP A 210 -2.35 0.01 -8.31
N LEU A 211 -2.45 -0.82 -9.35
CA LEU A 211 -3.25 -0.51 -10.54
C LEU A 211 -4.72 -0.29 -10.19
N ALA A 212 -5.29 -1.10 -9.29
CA ALA A 212 -6.67 -0.92 -8.82
C ALA A 212 -6.85 0.42 -8.09
N PHE A 213 -5.95 0.76 -7.17
CA PHE A 213 -5.98 2.04 -6.45
C PHE A 213 -5.80 3.24 -7.39
N LEU A 214 -4.83 3.18 -8.30
CA LEU A 214 -4.59 4.22 -9.29
C LEU A 214 -5.82 4.42 -10.18
N TRP A 215 -6.43 3.33 -10.66
CA TRP A 215 -7.64 3.40 -11.47
C TRP A 215 -8.81 4.03 -10.70
N LEU A 216 -9.04 3.63 -9.44
CA LEU A 216 -10.07 4.21 -8.57
C LEU A 216 -9.83 5.70 -8.30
N PHE A 217 -8.57 6.08 -8.07
CA PHE A 217 -8.17 7.47 -7.89
C PHE A 217 -8.45 8.29 -9.16
N LEU A 218 -7.99 7.84 -10.33
CA LEU A 218 -8.22 8.54 -11.60
C LEU A 218 -9.72 8.68 -11.94
N LYS A 219 -10.52 7.65 -11.65
CA LYS A 219 -11.97 7.68 -11.84
C LYS A 219 -12.64 8.75 -10.98
N GLU A 220 -12.19 8.93 -9.74
CA GLU A 220 -12.70 9.94 -8.82
C GLU A 220 -12.38 11.37 -9.29
N PHE A 221 -11.15 11.61 -9.80
CA PHE A 221 -10.72 12.93 -10.28
C PHE A 221 -11.27 13.30 -11.66
N ARG A 222 -11.57 12.31 -12.52
CA ARG A 222 -12.22 12.54 -13.83
C ARG A 222 -13.74 12.80 -13.72
N GLY A 223 -14.31 12.79 -12.51
CA GLY A 223 -15.68 13.23 -12.23
C GLY A 223 -15.94 14.71 -12.58
N PRO A 224 -17.21 15.21 -12.53
CA PRO A 224 -17.86 16.19 -13.43
C PRO A 224 -17.18 17.51 -13.84
N GLY A 225 -16.01 17.86 -13.31
CA GLY A 225 -15.28 19.09 -13.64
C GLY A 225 -14.91 19.22 -15.12
N ALA A 226 -14.65 18.11 -15.81
CA ALA A 226 -14.39 18.12 -17.25
C ALA A 226 -15.61 18.58 -18.08
N ARG A 227 -16.85 18.42 -17.59
CA ARG A 227 -18.07 18.93 -18.26
C ARG A 227 -18.36 20.40 -17.98
N ARG A 228 -17.66 21.03 -17.03
CA ARG A 228 -17.87 22.44 -16.67
C ARG A 228 -16.94 23.38 -17.45
N ALA A 229 -15.79 22.87 -17.91
CA ALA A 229 -14.88 23.61 -18.78
C ALA A 229 -15.39 23.74 -20.24
N ASP A 230 -16.27 22.82 -20.66
CA ASP A 230 -16.91 22.83 -21.99
C ASP A 230 -18.30 23.51 -22.01
N ARG A 231 -18.76 24.06 -20.88
CA ARG A 231 -19.93 24.93 -20.92
C ARG A 231 -19.46 26.32 -21.33
N PRO A 232 -19.95 26.88 -22.44
CA PRO A 232 -19.74 28.30 -22.71
C PRO A 232 -20.21 29.09 -21.48
N PRO A 233 -19.52 30.20 -21.13
CA PRO A 233 -19.95 31.04 -20.02
C PRO A 233 -21.45 31.33 -20.19
N PRO A 234 -22.24 31.29 -19.11
CA PRO A 234 -23.63 31.71 -19.20
C PRO A 234 -23.64 33.08 -19.86
N LEU A 235 -24.33 33.18 -20.99
CA LEU A 235 -24.51 34.45 -21.68
C LEU A 235 -24.94 35.45 -20.61
N GLU A 236 -24.14 36.50 -20.41
CA GLU A 236 -24.56 37.62 -19.58
C GLU A 236 -25.99 37.96 -20.01
N PRO A 237 -26.94 38.11 -19.07
CA PRO A 237 -28.25 38.61 -19.44
C PRO A 237 -28.01 39.94 -20.11
N VAL A 238 -28.17 39.96 -21.45
CA VAL A 238 -28.20 41.18 -22.26
C VAL A 238 -29.09 42.13 -21.50
N GLY A 239 -28.53 43.26 -21.06
CA GLY A 239 -29.21 44.25 -20.27
C GLY A 239 -30.47 44.72 -20.98
N VAL A 240 -31.58 44.03 -20.73
CA VAL A 240 -32.92 44.57 -20.93
C VAL A 240 -33.05 45.61 -19.84
N GLY A 241 -32.90 46.86 -20.24
CA GLY A 241 -32.92 48.03 -19.36
C GLY A 241 -34.05 47.92 -18.36
N ALA A 242 -33.70 47.67 -17.10
CA ALA A 242 -34.57 47.96 -15.99
C ALA A 242 -34.72 49.48 -15.95
N ALA A 243 -35.89 49.96 -16.36
CA ALA A 243 -36.25 51.36 -16.29
C ALA A 243 -36.03 51.88 -14.86
N LEU A 244 -35.25 52.94 -14.78
CA LEU A 244 -35.01 53.77 -13.62
C LEU A 244 -36.32 54.38 -13.09
N VAL A 245 -36.42 54.38 -11.75
CA VAL A 245 -37.05 55.41 -10.90
C VAL A 245 -38.58 55.37 -10.76
N ARG A 246 -39.02 54.89 -9.59
CA ARG A 246 -40.22 55.41 -8.89
C ARG A 246 -39.73 56.42 -7.84
N PRO A 247 -40.31 57.63 -7.75
CA PRO A 247 -39.95 58.60 -6.72
C PRO A 247 -40.48 58.15 -5.35
N PRO A 248 -39.83 58.54 -4.24
CA PRO A 248 -40.33 58.28 -2.89
C PRO A 248 -41.45 59.28 -2.54
N ASP A 249 -42.64 58.76 -2.26
CA ASP A 249 -43.73 59.53 -1.67
C ASP A 249 -43.39 59.85 -0.20
N THR A 250 -43.29 61.15 0.09
CA THR A 250 -43.24 61.69 1.45
C THR A 250 -44.63 61.63 2.07
N ARG A 251 -44.95 60.58 2.85
CA ARG A 251 -46.07 60.64 3.82
C ARG A 251 -46.00 59.54 4.89
N SER A 252 -46.27 59.96 6.13
CA SER A 252 -46.52 59.17 7.37
C SER A 252 -45.25 58.84 8.16
N ALA A 253 -44.78 59.62 9.15
CA ALA A 253 -45.43 60.26 10.29
C ALA A 253 -46.24 59.27 11.17
N GLY A 254 -45.70 58.95 12.36
CA GLY A 254 -46.49 58.50 13.51
C GLY A 254 -46.19 57.11 14.07
N ALA A 255 -44.99 56.86 14.62
CA ALA A 255 -44.80 55.80 15.60
C ALA A 255 -44.96 56.42 17.01
N ALA A 256 -46.13 56.24 17.61
CA ALA A 256 -46.40 56.57 19.00
C ALA A 256 -45.69 55.56 19.91
N ALA A 257 -44.88 56.06 20.85
CA ALA A 257 -44.31 55.26 21.91
C ALA A 257 -45.39 54.93 22.95
N VAL A 258 -45.54 53.66 23.29
CA VAL A 258 -46.36 53.18 24.41
C VAL A 258 -45.45 53.08 25.65
N PRO A 259 -45.76 53.77 26.77
CA PRO A 259 -45.01 53.61 28.01
C PRO A 259 -45.41 52.32 28.76
N PRO A 260 -44.54 51.79 29.63
CA PRO A 260 -44.78 50.55 30.36
C PRO A 260 -45.81 50.74 31.48
N GLU A 261 -46.73 49.77 31.62
CA GLU A 261 -47.59 49.61 32.81
C GLU A 261 -46.75 49.08 33.98
N GLU A 262 -46.80 49.79 35.12
CA GLU A 262 -46.44 49.27 36.43
C GLU A 262 -47.54 48.32 36.92
N ARG A 263 -47.16 47.09 37.29
CA ARG A 263 -47.78 46.31 38.38
C ARG A 263 -46.86 45.19 38.86
#